data_AF-A0A160UKS9-F1
#
_entry.id   AF-A0A160UKS9-F1
#
_cell.length_a   1.000
_cell.length_b   1.000
_cell.length_c   1.000
_cell.angle_alpha   90.00
_cell.angle_beta   90.00
_cell.angle_gamma   90.00
#
_symmetry.space_group_name_H-M   'P 1'
#
loop_
_entity.id
_entity.type
_entity.pdbx_description
1 polymer ?
#
loop_
_entity_poly.entity_id
_entity_poly.type
_entity_poly.pdbx_seq_one_letter_code
_entity_poly.pdbx_strand_id
1 'polypeptide(L)' 'MDGQYSSPIRIVSFNTSEGWSRDASEDIAEELQRRCAECGEVPPSLEGFLEIHGRGVDIQLMLL' A
#
# COMPACT_ATOMS: atom_id res chain seq x y z
N MET A 1 -16.20 6.39 14.77
CA MET A 1 -15.57 6.43 13.45
C MET A 1 -14.56 5.30 13.42
N ASP A 2 -14.87 4.19 12.77
CA ASP A 2 -14.10 2.93 12.85
C ASP A 2 -12.78 2.93 12.06
N GLY A 3 -12.21 4.11 11.73
CA GLY A 3 -10.89 4.23 11.11
C GLY A 3 -10.71 3.55 9.74
N GLN A 4 -11.76 2.96 9.17
CA GLN A 4 -11.68 2.25 7.90
C GLN A 4 -11.67 3.26 6.75
N TYR A 5 -10.58 3.27 6.01
CA TYR A 5 -10.46 4.04 4.78
C TYR A 5 -10.72 3.13 3.59
N SER A 6 -11.79 3.40 2.85
CA SER A 6 -12.06 2.74 1.58
C SER A 6 -11.23 3.43 0.49
N SER A 7 -10.45 2.65 -0.27
CA SER A 7 -9.69 3.12 -1.45
C SER A 7 -8.50 4.04 -1.12
N PRO A 8 -7.47 3.52 -0.42
CA PRO A 8 -6.24 4.26 -0.18
C PRO A 8 -5.60 4.71 -1.50
N ILE A 9 -5.11 5.95 -1.53
CA ILE A 9 -4.29 6.46 -2.66
C ILE A 9 -2.80 6.16 -2.40
N ARG A 10 -2.38 6.21 -1.14
CA ARG A 10 -1.00 5.99 -0.71
C ARG A 10 -0.98 5.40 0.70
N ILE A 11 -0.03 4.52 0.97
CA ILE A 11 0.26 3.97 2.29
C ILE A 11 1.66 4.43 2.69
N VAL A 12 1.76 5.13 3.81
CA VAL A 12 3.05 5.59 4.35
C VAL A 12 3.34 4.85 5.64
N SER A 13 4.49 4.19 5.70
CA SER A 13 4.99 3.58 6.92
C SER A 13 5.90 4.55 7.66
N PHE A 14 5.77 4.59 8.98
CA PHE A 14 6.55 5.43 9.86
C PHE A 14 7.34 4.55 10.82
N ASN A 15 8.65 4.79 10.91
CA ASN A 15 9.48 4.26 11.97
C ASN A 15 9.94 5.42 12.85
N THR A 16 9.19 5.67 13.92
CA THR A 16 9.48 6.74 14.87
C THR A 16 10.72 6.47 15.72
N SER A 17 11.13 5.20 15.85
CA SER A 17 12.34 4.84 16.59
C SER A 17 13.63 5.15 15.82
N GLU A 18 13.59 5.02 14.49
CA GLU A 18 14.72 5.28 13.60
C GLU A 18 14.60 6.61 12.84
N GLY A 19 13.49 7.33 13.03
CA GLY A 19 13.29 8.68 12.47
C GLY A 19 13.06 8.71 10.96
N TRP A 20 12.48 7.66 10.37
CA TRP A 20 12.17 7.63 8.93
C TRP A 20 10.70 7.36 8.65
N SER A 21 10.29 7.75 7.44
CA SER A 21 9.03 7.31 6.82
C SER A 21 9.30 6.90 5.38
N ARG A 22 8.55 5.94 4.84
CA ARG A 22 8.62 5.58 3.42
C ARG A 22 7.23 5.36 2.84
N ASP A 23 7.11 5.64 1.55
CA ASP A 23 5.97 5.16 0.78
C ASP A 23 6.05 3.63 0.71
N ALA A 24 5.02 2.95 1.20
CA ALA A 24 4.91 1.50 1.25
C ALA A 24 3.74 1.01 0.38
N SER A 25 3.24 1.86 -0.52
CA SER A 25 2.06 1.53 -1.35
C SER A 25 2.32 0.32 -2.23
N GLU A 26 3.51 0.20 -2.80
CA GLU A 26 3.92 -0.93 -3.64
C GLU A 26 4.00 -2.23 -2.83
N ASP A 27 4.77 -2.24 -1.74
CA ASP A 27 4.89 -3.39 -0.82
C ASP A 27 3.52 -3.97 -0.45
N ILE A 28 2.58 -3.08 -0.12
CA ILE A 28 1.24 -3.48 0.28
C ILE A 28 0.40 -3.90 -0.93
N ALA A 29 0.54 -3.27 -2.09
CA ALA A 29 -0.14 -3.68 -3.31
C ALA A 29 0.26 -5.09 -3.75
N GLU A 30 1.55 -5.43 -3.66
CA GLU A 30 2.05 -6.78 -3.97
C GLU A 30 1.44 -7.84 -3.03
N GLU A 31 1.45 -7.59 -1.72
CA GLU A 31 0.86 -8.53 -0.74
C GLU A 31 -0.65 -8.64 -0.90
N LEU A 32 -1.35 -7.53 -1.21
CA LEU A 32 -2.78 -7.56 -1.51
C LEU A 32 -3.07 -8.34 -2.79
N GLN A 33 -2.29 -8.18 -3.87
CA GLN A 33 -2.44 -8.98 -5.08
C GLN A 33 -2.27 -10.46 -4.80
N ARG A 34 -1.24 -10.84 -4.03
CA ARG A 34 -0.99 -12.24 -3.64
C ARG A 34 -2.20 -12.83 -2.89
N ARG A 35 -2.75 -12.09 -1.92
CA ARG A 35 -3.94 -12.54 -1.15
C ARG A 35 -5.19 -12.60 -2.00
N CYS A 36 -5.42 -11.63 -2.87
CA CYS A 36 -6.56 -11.64 -3.78
C CYS A 36 -6.49 -12.84 -4.75
N ALA A 37 -5.29 -13.20 -5.21
CA ALA A 37 -5.09 -14.40 -6.02
C ALA A 37 -5.44 -15.71 -5.25
N GLU A 38 -5.16 -15.75 -3.95
CA GLU A 38 -5.54 -16.88 -3.07
C GLU A 38 -7.05 -16.93 -2.79
N CYS A 39 -7.69 -15.78 -2.60
CA CYS A 39 -9.13 -15.67 -2.35
C CYS A 39 -9.98 -15.78 -3.62
N GLY A 40 -9.39 -15.54 -4.80
CA GLY A 40 -10.08 -15.58 -6.10
C GLY A 40 -10.90 -14.34 -6.43
N GLU A 41 -10.81 -13.28 -5.61
CA GLU A 41 -11.50 -12.01 -5.83
C GLU A 41 -10.66 -10.81 -5.40
N VAL A 42 -10.81 -9.70 -6.11
CA VAL A 42 -10.29 -8.39 -5.72
C VAL A 42 -11.49 -7.55 -5.25
N PRO A 43 -11.51 -7.07 -4.00
CA PRO A 43 -12.53 -6.13 -3.55
C PRO A 43 -12.54 -4.85 -4.40
N PRO A 44 -13.72 -4.31 -4.78
CA PRO A 44 -13.80 -3.08 -5.60
C PRO A 44 -13.07 -1.88 -4.99
N SER A 45 -12.97 -1.83 -3.65
CA SER A 45 -12.24 -0.79 -2.95
C SER A 45 -10.73 -0.81 -3.20
N LEU A 46 -10.17 -1.94 -3.66
CA LEU A 46 -8.74 -2.13 -3.91
C LEU A 46 -8.36 -2.01 -5.38
N GLU A 47 -9.31 -2.07 -6.32
CA GLU A 47 -9.02 -2.09 -7.76
C GLU A 47 -8.13 -0.92 -8.19
N GLY A 48 -8.54 0.32 -7.88
CA GLY A 48 -7.76 1.52 -8.24
C GLY A 48 -6.40 1.59 -7.54
N PHE A 49 -6.30 1.10 -6.29
CA PHE A 49 -5.03 1.06 -5.58
C PHE A 49 -4.06 0.07 -6.24
N LEU A 50 -4.53 -1.12 -6.60
CA LEU A 50 -3.74 -2.16 -7.26
C LEU A 50 -3.39 -1.81 -8.71
N GLU A 51 -4.24 -1.05 -9.41
CA GLU A 51 -3.95 -0.54 -10.76
C GLU A 51 -2.75 0.41 -10.74
N ILE A 52 -2.68 1.30 -9.73
CA ILE A 52 -1.64 2.32 -9.62
C ILE A 52 -0.33 1.73 -9.10
N HIS A 53 -0.39 0.91 -8.04
CA HIS A 53 0.80 0.50 -7.29
C HIS A 53 1.22 -0.95 -7.52
N GLY A 54 0.43 -1.74 -8.24
CA GLY A 54 0.72 -3.16 -8.49
C GLY A 54 1.79 -3.43 -9.56
N ARG A 55 2.53 -2.42 -10.01
CA ARG A 55 3.60 -2.51 -11.02
C ARG A 55 4.74 -1.55 -10.64
N GLY A 56 5.84 -2.11 -10.14
CA GLY A 56 6.77 -1.43 -9.25
C GLY A 56 7.73 -0.36 -9.76
N VAL A 57 8.11 0.56 -8.86
CA VAL A 57 9.46 1.14 -8.66
C VAL A 57 9.59 1.57 -7.19
N ASP A 58 10.45 0.87 -6.45
CA ASP A 58 10.75 1.12 -5.04
C ASP A 58 11.49 2.48 -4.85
N ILE A 59 10.92 3.43 -4.10
CA ILE A 59 11.56 4.73 -3.82
C ILE A 59 11.51 5.05 -2.32
N GLN A 60 12.68 4.97 -1.66
CA GLN A 60 12.88 5.46 -0.30
C GLN A 60 13.27 6.95 -0.31
N LEU A 61 12.63 7.78 0.53
CA LEU A 61 12.96 9.20 0.72
C LEU A 61 13.41 9.46 2.16
N MET A 62 14.52 10.19 2.34
CA MET A 62 14.96 10.68 3.65
C MET A 62 14.11 11.87 4.11
N LEU A 63 13.79 11.93 5.40
CA LEU A 63 13.24 13.13 6.03
C LEU A 63 14.40 14.10 6.28
N LEU A 64 14.49 15.15 5.45
CA LEU A 64 15.35 16.31 5.69
C LEU A 64 14.77 17.20 6.77
#